data_AF-A0A257A499-F1
#
_entry.id   AF-A0A257A499-F1
#
_cell.length_a   1.000
_cell.length_b   1.000
_cell.length_c   1.000
_cell.angle_alpha   90.00
_cell.angle_beta   90.00
_cell.angle_gamma   90.00
#
_symmetry.space_group_name_H-M   'P 1'
#
loop_
_entity.id
_entity.type
_entity.pdbx_description
1 polymer ?
#
loop_
_entity_poly.entity_id
_entity_poly.type
_entity_poly.pdbx_seq_one_letter_code
_entity_poly.pdbx_strand_id
1 'polypeptide(L)'
;DTLIYLVTHMYAVSTGKPHRRRIFELNNIAGGYGDYDRILRRIATLAVEWGFGFAKAIRVVVKETRNKVFRDFLVRLGELLNIGEDPEIFLDVERRALLTEMQAHYGRIVEATKLLLGVYTQAFQALCLWL
;
A
#
# COMPACT_ATOMS: atom_id res chain seq x y z
N ASP A 1 -3.54 -3.48 -5.70
CA ASP A 1 -4.46 -3.89 -4.61
C ASP A 1 -3.77 -4.57 -3.42
N THR A 2 -2.90 -5.56 -3.61
CA THR A 2 -2.20 -6.27 -2.51
C THR A 2 -1.42 -5.36 -1.55
N LEU A 3 -0.88 -4.23 -2.03
CA LEU A 3 -0.18 -3.24 -1.20
C LEU A 3 -1.10 -2.58 -0.16
N ILE A 4 -2.36 -2.28 -0.52
CA ILE A 4 -3.30 -1.61 0.39
C ILE A 4 -3.65 -2.54 1.55
N TYR A 5 -3.88 -3.83 1.25
CA TYR A 5 -4.09 -4.85 2.26
C TYR A 5 -2.87 -5.05 3.17
N LEU A 6 -1.65 -5.00 2.60
CA LEU A 6 -0.42 -5.07 3.36
C LEU A 6 -0.29 -3.90 4.34
N VAL A 7 -0.39 -2.66 3.84
CA VAL A 7 -0.25 -1.46 4.67
C VAL A 7 -1.34 -1.39 5.74
N THR A 8 -2.56 -1.80 5.40
CA THR A 8 -3.67 -1.89 6.37
C THR A 8 -3.41 -2.93 7.45
N HIS A 9 -2.83 -4.08 7.10
CA HIS A 9 -2.46 -5.09 8.08
C HIS A 9 -1.29 -4.63 8.96
N MET A 10 -0.27 -3.98 8.39
CA MET A 10 0.81 -3.36 9.17
C MET A 10 0.27 -2.34 10.16
N TYR A 11 -0.71 -1.52 9.75
CA TYR A 11 -1.38 -0.56 10.63
C TYR A 11 -2.11 -1.28 11.78
N ALA A 12 -2.92 -2.30 11.47
CA ALA A 12 -3.64 -3.09 12.48
C ALA A 12 -2.70 -3.80 13.47
N VAL A 13 -1.49 -4.18 13.03
CA VAL A 13 -0.46 -4.72 13.93
C VAL A 13 0.15 -3.59 14.78
N SER A 14 0.37 -2.41 14.20
CA SER A 14 0.95 -1.26 14.92
C SER A 14 0.06 -0.69 16.03
N THR A 15 -1.27 -0.80 15.93
CA THR A 15 -2.19 -0.34 17.00
C THR A 15 -1.99 -1.08 18.32
N GLY A 16 -1.41 -2.30 18.27
CA GLY A 16 -1.00 -3.03 19.48
C GLY A 16 0.29 -2.52 20.12
N LYS A 17 0.88 -1.44 19.60
CA LYS A 17 2.21 -0.90 19.94
C LYS A 17 3.28 -1.98 20.13
N PRO A 18 3.42 -2.91 19.17
CA PRO A 18 4.38 -3.99 19.30
C PRO A 18 5.80 -3.45 19.10
N HIS A 19 6.80 -4.26 19.48
CA HIS A 19 8.17 -3.93 19.16
C HIS A 19 8.37 -3.80 17.64
N ARG A 20 9.17 -2.83 17.18
CA ARG A 20 9.35 -2.45 15.76
C ARG A 20 9.56 -3.64 14.84
N ARG A 21 10.31 -4.66 15.29
CA ARG A 21 10.52 -5.93 14.58
C ARG A 21 9.22 -6.61 14.14
N ARG A 22 8.21 -6.64 15.00
CA ARG A 22 6.95 -7.36 14.76
C ARG A 22 6.13 -6.73 13.63
N ILE A 23 6.29 -5.43 13.38
CA ILE A 23 5.62 -4.72 12.28
C ILE A 23 6.09 -5.25 10.91
N PHE A 24 7.34 -5.73 10.84
CA PHE A 24 7.93 -6.33 9.64
C PHE A 24 7.77 -7.85 9.56
N GLU A 25 7.41 -8.51 10.67
CA GLU A 25 7.14 -9.95 10.75
C GLU A 25 5.64 -10.21 10.75
N LEU A 26 5.03 -10.04 9.58
CA LEU A 26 3.60 -10.28 9.39
C LEU A 26 3.33 -11.79 9.28
N ASN A 27 3.00 -12.42 10.41
CA ASN A 27 2.53 -13.80 10.43
C ASN A 27 1.10 -13.85 9.90
N ASN A 28 0.90 -14.34 8.68
CA ASN A 28 -0.42 -14.48 8.08
C ASN A 28 -0.84 -15.96 8.06
N ILE A 29 -2.02 -16.26 8.60
CA ILE A 29 -2.62 -17.61 8.62
C ILE A 29 -3.20 -17.96 7.24
N ALA A 30 -3.58 -16.95 6.43
CA ALA A 30 -4.36 -17.10 5.21
C ALA A 30 -3.55 -17.05 3.88
N GLY A 31 -2.21 -17.12 3.95
CA GLY A 31 -1.33 -16.93 2.79
C GLY A 31 -0.69 -15.54 2.79
N GLY A 32 0.64 -15.51 2.72
CA GLY A 32 1.42 -14.27 2.80
C GLY A 32 1.25 -13.35 1.59
N TYR A 33 1.77 -12.13 1.69
CA TYR A 33 1.72 -11.11 0.63
C TYR A 33 2.73 -11.37 -0.52
N GLY A 34 3.10 -12.63 -0.75
CA GLY A 34 4.08 -13.04 -1.76
C GLY A 34 5.43 -12.34 -1.59
N ASP A 35 5.88 -11.66 -2.65
CA ASP A 35 7.17 -10.96 -2.70
C ASP A 35 7.31 -9.88 -1.61
N TYR A 36 6.22 -9.22 -1.22
CA TYR A 36 6.27 -8.16 -0.21
C TYR A 36 6.63 -8.71 1.18
N ASP A 37 6.09 -9.86 1.54
CA ASP A 37 6.38 -10.53 2.81
C ASP A 37 7.84 -11.00 2.85
N ARG A 38 8.36 -11.53 1.74
CA ARG A 38 9.79 -11.86 1.61
C ARG A 38 10.69 -10.64 1.79
N ILE A 39 10.30 -9.49 1.23
CA ILE A 39 11.03 -8.23 1.36
C ILE A 39 11.01 -7.74 2.82
N LEU A 40 9.84 -7.71 3.46
CA LEU A 40 9.69 -7.24 4.85
C LEU A 40 10.46 -8.13 5.84
N ARG A 41 10.41 -9.45 5.69
CA ARG A 41 11.21 -10.37 6.52
C ARG A 41 12.71 -10.12 6.35
N ARG A 42 13.17 -9.93 5.12
CA ARG A 42 14.59 -9.62 4.86
C ARG A 42 15.00 -8.29 5.53
N ILE A 43 14.12 -7.29 5.52
CA ILE A 43 14.34 -6.05 6.27
C ILE A 43 14.44 -6.32 7.78
N ALA A 44 13.53 -7.14 8.34
CA ALA A 44 13.55 -7.49 9.77
C ALA A 44 14.85 -8.21 10.17
N THR A 45 15.28 -9.20 9.38
CA THR A 45 16.55 -9.93 9.54
C THR A 45 17.75 -8.99 9.48
N LEU A 46 17.85 -8.14 8.44
CA LEU A 46 18.97 -7.20 8.30
C LEU A 46 18.99 -6.12 9.40
N ALA A 47 17.82 -5.70 9.87
CA ALA A 47 17.72 -4.67 10.90
C ALA A 47 18.08 -5.20 12.29
N VAL A 48 17.58 -6.40 12.64
CA VAL A 48 17.67 -6.96 13.99
C VAL A 48 18.85 -7.92 14.12
N GLU A 49 18.97 -8.91 13.24
CA GLU A 49 20.01 -9.95 13.36
C GLU A 49 21.39 -9.40 12.99
N TRP A 50 21.46 -8.51 11.98
CA TRP A 50 22.73 -7.91 11.54
C TRP A 50 23.01 -6.56 12.20
N GLY A 51 22.08 -6.07 13.05
CA GLY A 51 22.26 -4.85 13.83
C GLY A 51 22.37 -3.56 13.02
N PHE A 52 22.04 -3.56 11.72
CA PHE A 52 22.16 -2.35 10.88
C PHE A 52 21.11 -1.28 11.20
N GLY A 53 20.03 -1.64 11.90
CA GLY A 53 18.87 -0.78 12.10
C GLY A 53 17.96 -0.69 10.88
N PHE A 54 16.68 -0.41 11.12
CA PHE A 54 15.63 -0.44 10.08
C PHE A 54 15.90 0.53 8.93
N ALA A 55 16.35 1.75 9.20
CA ALA A 55 16.60 2.75 8.16
C ALA A 55 17.71 2.35 7.18
N LYS A 56 18.75 1.64 7.65
CA LYS A 56 19.84 1.17 6.78
C LYS A 56 19.44 -0.10 6.03
N ALA A 57 18.76 -1.03 6.70
CA ALA A 57 18.22 -2.24 6.08
C ALA A 57 17.25 -1.92 4.93
N ILE A 58 16.33 -0.98 5.15
CA ILE A 58 15.38 -0.50 4.14
C ILE A 58 16.11 0.06 2.92
N ARG A 59 17.13 0.93 3.11
CA ARG A 59 17.91 1.53 2.02
C ARG A 59 18.61 0.50 1.13
N VAL A 60 19.00 -0.65 1.68
CA VAL A 60 19.60 -1.75 0.90
C VAL A 60 18.51 -2.45 0.08
N VAL A 61 17.39 -2.82 0.70
CA VAL A 61 16.35 -3.64 0.06
C VAL A 61 15.53 -2.84 -0.98
N VAL A 62 15.37 -1.54 -0.77
CA VAL A 62 14.73 -0.60 -1.71
C VAL A 62 15.37 -0.65 -3.10
N LYS A 63 16.69 -0.84 -3.20
CA LYS A 63 17.41 -0.94 -4.49
C LYS A 63 17.03 -2.16 -5.31
N GLU A 64 16.61 -3.23 -4.64
CA GLU A 64 16.23 -4.50 -5.27
C GLU A 64 14.70 -4.61 -5.50
N THR A 65 13.93 -3.61 -5.05
CA THR A 65 12.48 -3.64 -5.09
C THR A 65 11.95 -3.13 -6.43
N ARG A 66 11.30 -4.02 -7.20
CA ARG A 66 10.77 -3.73 -8.54
C ARG A 66 9.57 -2.77 -8.53
N ASN A 67 8.65 -2.94 -7.59
CA ASN A 67 7.44 -2.12 -7.53
C ASN A 67 7.78 -0.71 -7.01
N LYS A 68 7.61 0.31 -7.87
CA LYS A 68 7.91 1.71 -7.55
C LYS A 68 7.09 2.25 -6.37
N VAL A 69 5.78 1.99 -6.33
CA VAL A 69 4.90 2.51 -5.26
C VAL A 69 5.31 1.93 -3.90
N PHE A 70 5.57 0.62 -3.85
CA PHE A 70 6.04 -0.03 -2.63
C PHE A 70 7.43 0.44 -2.21
N ARG A 71 8.32 0.67 -3.19
CA ARG A 71 9.65 1.21 -2.93
C ARG A 71 9.57 2.60 -2.30
N ASP A 72 8.75 3.49 -2.86
CA ASP A 72 8.58 4.86 -2.37
C ASP A 72 7.96 4.86 -0.97
N PHE A 73 7.02 3.95 -0.70
CA PHE A 73 6.49 3.68 0.65
C PHE A 73 7.59 3.26 1.63
N LEU A 74 8.42 2.29 1.27
CA LEU A 74 9.51 1.81 2.12
C LEU A 74 10.51 2.92 2.44
N VAL A 75 10.86 3.77 1.47
CA VAL A 75 11.76 4.91 1.68
C VAL A 75 11.19 5.87 2.73
N ARG A 76 9.92 6.29 2.58
CA ARG A 76 9.25 7.15 3.56
C ARG A 76 9.21 6.50 4.95
N LEU A 77 8.85 5.22 5.02
CA LEU A 77 8.86 4.47 6.28
C LEU A 77 10.25 4.45 6.93
N GLY A 78 11.30 4.26 6.13
CA GLY A 78 12.69 4.25 6.61
C GLY A 78 13.16 5.59 7.15
N GLU A 79 12.75 6.71 6.52
CA GLU A 79 13.04 8.07 6.98
C GLU A 79 12.40 8.34 8.33
N LEU A 80 11.12 7.99 8.50
CA LEU A 80 10.41 8.22 9.76
C LEU A 80 10.92 7.33 10.90
N LEU A 81 11.24 6.07 10.60
CA LEU A 81 11.87 5.19 11.59
C LEU A 81 13.25 5.67 12.03
N ASN A 82 13.96 6.42 11.18
CA ASN A 82 15.24 7.05 11.51
C ASN A 82 15.07 8.26 12.42
N ILE A 83 13.98 9.03 12.25
CA ILE A 83 13.61 10.15 13.12
C ILE A 83 13.09 9.65 14.48
N GLY A 84 12.58 8.40 14.50
CA GLY A 84 12.04 7.78 15.72
C GLY A 84 10.58 8.11 15.97
N GLU A 85 9.88 8.61 14.96
CA GLU A 85 8.44 8.87 15.01
C GLU A 85 7.64 7.57 15.25
N ASP A 86 6.43 7.70 15.78
CA ASP A 86 5.53 6.58 16.01
C ASP A 86 5.09 5.98 14.66
N PRO A 87 5.44 4.71 14.36
CA PRO A 87 5.05 4.07 13.10
C PRO A 87 3.53 3.97 12.94
N GLU A 88 2.75 3.99 14.02
CA GLU A 88 1.28 3.94 13.95
C GLU A 88 0.71 5.15 13.21
N ILE A 89 1.19 6.36 13.54
CA ILE A 89 0.70 7.61 12.96
C ILE A 89 1.03 7.64 11.46
N PHE A 90 2.27 7.28 11.10
CA PHE A 90 2.66 7.19 9.70
C PHE A 90 1.81 6.20 8.92
N LEU A 91 1.62 4.99 9.45
CA LEU A 91 0.86 3.94 8.79
C LEU A 91 -0.62 4.34 8.62
N ASP A 92 -1.20 5.11 9.56
CA ASP A 92 -2.57 5.63 9.38
C ASP A 92 -2.64 6.64 8.23
N VAL A 93 -1.73 7.63 8.20
CA VAL A 93 -1.68 8.66 7.16
C VAL A 93 -1.49 8.03 5.78
N GLU A 94 -0.52 7.13 5.66
CA GLU A 94 -0.19 6.47 4.40
C GLU A 94 -1.33 5.54 3.93
N ARG A 95 -1.95 4.78 4.84
CA ARG A 95 -3.12 3.95 4.53
C ARG A 95 -4.29 4.79 4.01
N ARG A 96 -4.57 5.94 4.64
CA ARG A 96 -5.65 6.85 4.19
C ARG A 96 -5.34 7.45 2.83
N ALA A 97 -4.09 7.82 2.56
CA ALA A 97 -3.67 8.33 1.26
C ALA A 97 -3.91 7.29 0.15
N LEU A 98 -3.47 6.04 0.37
CA LEU A 98 -3.68 4.94 -0.57
C LEU A 98 -5.17 4.63 -0.80
N LEU A 99 -5.99 4.65 0.26
CA LEU A 99 -7.43 4.45 0.14
C LEU A 99 -8.12 5.57 -0.63
N THR A 100 -7.72 6.82 -0.39
CA THR A 100 -8.25 7.99 -1.10
C THR A 100 -7.91 7.93 -2.59
N GLU A 101 -6.68 7.56 -2.93
CA GLU A 101 -6.26 7.40 -4.32
C GLU A 101 -7.05 6.28 -5.01
N MET A 102 -7.26 5.16 -4.32
CA MET A 102 -8.08 4.06 -4.82
C MET A 102 -9.54 4.48 -5.04
N GLN A 103 -10.14 5.19 -4.06
CA GLN A 103 -11.49 5.73 -4.19
C GLN A 103 -11.62 6.69 -5.37
N ALA A 104 -10.66 7.60 -5.55
CA ALA A 104 -10.64 8.52 -6.68
C ALA A 104 -10.51 7.78 -8.02
N HIS A 105 -9.69 6.72 -8.08
CA HIS A 105 -9.54 5.90 -9.27
C HIS A 105 -10.84 5.18 -9.65
N TYR A 106 -11.51 4.53 -8.70
CA TYR A 106 -12.80 3.90 -8.96
C TYR A 106 -13.90 4.91 -9.26
N GLY A 107 -13.88 6.08 -8.61
CA GLY A 107 -14.80 7.19 -8.90
C GLY A 107 -14.73 7.62 -10.37
N ARG A 108 -13.51 7.81 -10.90
CA ARG A 108 -13.31 8.14 -12.32
C ARG A 108 -13.84 7.06 -13.27
N ILE A 109 -13.67 5.78 -12.93
CA ILE A 109 -14.19 4.67 -13.75
C ILE A 109 -15.72 4.68 -13.76
N VAL A 110 -16.35 4.91 -12.61
CA VAL A 110 -17.81 5.01 -12.50
C VAL A 110 -18.35 6.20 -13.30
N GLU A 111 -17.68 7.35 -13.22
CA GLU A 111 -18.04 8.53 -14.01
C GLU A 111 -17.91 8.27 -15.52
N ALA A 112 -16.81 7.67 -15.97
CA ALA A 112 -16.63 7.28 -17.36
C ALA A 112 -17.72 6.32 -17.83
N THR A 113 -18.11 5.35 -16.99
CA THR A 113 -19.18 4.39 -17.30
C THR A 113 -20.53 5.08 -17.44
N LYS A 114 -20.84 6.07 -16.58
CA LYS A 114 -22.07 6.87 -16.68
C LYS A 114 -22.11 7.70 -17.97
N LEU A 115 -20.98 8.28 -18.37
CA LEU A 115 -20.88 9.02 -19.64
C LEU A 115 -21.15 8.11 -20.83
N LEU A 116 -20.56 6.91 -20.86
CA LEU A 116 -20.81 5.92 -21.90
C LEU A 116 -22.29 5.49 -21.96
N LEU A 117 -22.91 5.27 -20.80
CA LEU A 117 -24.35 4.96 -20.73
C LEU A 117 -25.19 6.12 -21.28
N GLY A 118 -24.86 7.37 -20.93
CA GLY A 118 -25.52 8.56 -21.44
C GLY A 118 -25.48 8.63 -22.97
N VAL A 119 -24.30 8.44 -23.57
CA VAL A 119 -24.14 8.42 -25.03
C VAL A 119 -24.95 7.30 -25.68
N TYR A 120 -24.95 6.09 -25.08
CA TYR A 120 -25.74 4.96 -25.57
C TYR A 120 -27.25 5.26 -25.57
N THR A 121 -27.77 5.81 -24.47
CA THR A 121 -29.20 6.16 -24.38
C THR A 121 -29.61 7.23 -25.39
N GLN A 122 -28.74 8.21 -25.64
CA GLN A 122 -28.97 9.25 -26.67
C GLN A 122 -28.98 8.66 -28.07
N ALA A 123 -28.04 7.78 -28.39
CA ALA A 123 -27.98 7.10 -29.68
C ALA A 123 -29.23 6.22 -29.91
N PHE A 124 -29.68 5.50 -28.88
CA PHE A 124 -30.90 4.69 -28.94
C PHE A 124 -32.16 5.53 -29.18
N GLN A 125 -32.31 6.65 -28.46
CA GLN A 125 -33.43 7.59 -28.66
C GLN A 125 -33.44 8.18 -30.07
N ALA A 126 -32.27 8.57 -30.59
CA ALA A 126 -32.15 9.09 -31.96
C ALA A 126 -32.56 8.05 -33.00
N LEU A 127 -32.16 6.78 -32.83
CA LEU A 127 -32.57 5.69 -33.71
C LEU A 127 -34.09 5.46 -33.67
N CYS A 128 -34.68 5.46 -32.47
CA CYS A 128 -36.12 5.23 -32.30
C CYS A 128 -36.98 6.36 -32.87
N LEU A 129 -36.47 7.59 -32.96
CA LEU A 129 -37.15 8.72 -33.59
C LEU A 129 -37.07 8.68 -35.13
N TRP A 130 -36.12 7.93 -35.69
CA TRP A 130 -35.92 7.79 -37.13
C TRP A 130 -36.67 6.59 -37.75
N LEU A 131 -37.17 5.67 -36.92
CA LEU A 131 -38.00 4.51 -37.30
C LEU A 131 -39.48 4.80 -37.10
#